data_AF-S7T2C2-F1
#
_entry.id   AF-S7T2C2-F1
#
_cell.length_a   1.000
_cell.length_b   1.000
_cell.length_c   1.000
_cell.angle_alpha   90.00
_cell.angle_beta   90.00
_cell.angle_gamma   90.00
#
_symmetry.space_group_name_H-M   'P 1'
#
loop_
_entity.id
_entity.type
_entity.pdbx_description
1 polymer ?
#
loop_
_entity_poly.entity_id
_entity_poly.type
_entity_poly.pdbx_seq_one_letter_code
_entity_poly.pdbx_strand_id
1 'polypeptide(L)' 'MIPGETIQSPLPWNIPWWMPDHFVFFGVLYAVLAIIGTGLGIVFLKSLWETVKESDGEHGH' A
#
# COMPACT_ATOMS: atom_id res chain seq x y z
N MET A 1 -26.76 18.72 -20.15
CA MET A 1 -25.65 17.76 -20.32
C MET A 1 -26.05 16.80 -21.42
N ILE A 2 -25.32 16.76 -22.52
CA ILE A 2 -25.56 15.76 -23.56
C ILE A 2 -25.07 14.42 -23.00
N PRO A 3 -25.90 13.35 -23.01
CA PRO A 3 -25.42 12.00 -22.68
C PRO A 3 -24.28 11.64 -23.64
N GLY A 4 -23.03 11.72 -23.19
CA GLY A 4 -21.84 11.58 -24.04
C GLY A 4 -20.69 12.54 -23.74
N GLU A 5 -20.88 13.59 -22.92
CA GLU A 5 -19.80 14.54 -22.56
C GLU A 5 -19.07 14.15 -21.27
N THR A 6 -19.25 12.92 -20.80
CA THR A 6 -18.45 12.37 -19.72
C THR A 6 -17.14 11.88 -20.30
N ILE A 7 -16.17 12.76 -20.44
CA ILE A 7 -14.77 12.35 -20.33
C ILE A 7 -14.60 11.97 -18.85
N GLN A 8 -15.16 10.83 -18.44
CA GLN A 8 -14.72 10.10 -17.25
C GLN A 8 -13.33 9.61 -17.60
N SER A 9 -12.37 10.51 -17.50
CA SER A 9 -10.97 10.16 -17.61
C SER A 9 -10.68 9.23 -16.43
N PRO A 10 -10.30 7.97 -16.65
CA PRO A 10 -9.93 7.04 -15.56
C PRO A 10 -8.59 7.45 -14.92
N LEU A 11 -8.10 8.65 -15.22
CA LEU A 11 -6.90 9.20 -14.63
C LEU A 11 -7.15 9.43 -13.13
N PRO A 12 -6.23 8.98 -12.27
CA PRO A 12 -6.40 9.01 -10.81
C PRO A 12 -6.57 10.44 -10.25
N TRP A 13 -6.23 11.45 -11.04
CA TRP A 13 -6.36 12.86 -10.69
C TRP A 13 -7.79 13.42 -10.82
N ASN A 14 -8.70 12.75 -11.55
CA ASN A 14 -10.09 13.20 -11.71
C ASN A 14 -11.07 12.51 -10.74
N ILE A 15 -10.56 11.64 -9.85
CA ILE A 15 -11.40 10.87 -8.95
C ILE A 15 -11.93 11.77 -7.81
N PRO A 16 -13.25 11.89 -7.60
CA PRO A 16 -13.81 12.71 -6.52
C PRO A 16 -13.67 11.99 -5.16
N TRP A 17 -12.57 12.21 -4.45
CA TRP A 17 -12.26 11.56 -3.18
C TRP A 17 -13.25 11.85 -2.04
N TRP A 18 -14.02 12.93 -2.17
CA TRP A 18 -15.07 13.32 -1.23
C TRP A 18 -16.43 12.66 -1.50
N MET A 19 -16.58 11.93 -2.61
CA MET A 19 -17.81 11.16 -2.84
C MET A 19 -17.87 9.98 -1.86
N PRO A 20 -19.01 9.78 -1.15
CA PRO A 20 -19.10 8.80 -0.07
C PRO A 20 -18.75 7.37 -0.49
N ASP A 21 -19.13 6.95 -1.69
CA ASP A 21 -18.86 5.63 -2.25
C ASP A 21 -17.37 5.40 -2.50
N HIS A 22 -16.66 6.39 -3.04
CA HIS A 22 -15.22 6.33 -3.25
C HIS A 22 -14.47 6.33 -1.91
N PHE A 23 -14.89 7.16 -0.96
CA PHE A 23 -14.29 7.22 0.37
C PHE A 23 -14.36 5.88 1.10
N VAL A 24 -15.51 5.22 1.08
CA VAL A 24 -15.69 3.91 1.74
C VAL A 24 -14.86 2.84 1.04
N PHE A 25 -14.92 2.75 -0.30
CA PHE A 25 -14.16 1.75 -1.05
C PHE A 25 -12.66 1.89 -0.85
N PHE A 26 -12.10 3.10 -1.05
CA PHE A 26 -10.67 3.34 -0.87
C PHE A 26 -10.24 3.26 0.59
N GLY A 27 -11.08 3.68 1.54
CA GLY A 27 -10.80 3.55 2.97
C GLY A 27 -10.59 2.09 3.38
N VAL A 28 -11.51 1.20 3.00
CA VAL A 28 -11.38 -0.24 3.29
C VAL A 28 -10.17 -0.83 2.55
N LEU A 29 -9.98 -0.48 1.28
CA LEU A 29 -8.84 -0.93 0.49
C LEU A 29 -7.52 -0.58 1.17
N TYR A 30 -7.34 0.68 1.58
CA TYR A 30 -6.12 1.13 2.23
C TYR A 30 -5.93 0.54 3.61
N ALA A 31 -7.02 0.29 4.36
CA ALA A 31 -6.94 -0.42 5.64
C ALA A 31 -6.40 -1.85 5.45
N VAL A 32 -6.90 -2.59 4.46
CA VAL A 32 -6.42 -3.95 4.15
C VAL A 32 -4.96 -3.93 3.69
N LEU A 33 -4.61 -3.00 2.80
CA LEU A 33 -3.23 -2.84 2.33
C LEU A 33 -2.28 -2.47 3.47
N ALA A 34 -2.71 -1.62 4.42
CA ALA A 34 -1.92 -1.28 5.60
C ALA A 34 -1.68 -2.51 6.48
N ILE A 35 -2.71 -3.33 6.75
CA ILE A 35 -2.58 -4.55 7.57
C ILE A 35 -1.59 -5.52 6.92
N ILE A 36 -1.77 -5.81 5.63
CA ILE A 36 -0.90 -6.74 4.90
C ILE A 36 0.52 -6.17 4.79
N GLY A 37 0.64 -4.88 4.44
CA GLY A 37 1.92 -4.19 4.31
C GLY A 37 2.70 -4.14 5.63
N THR A 38 2.04 -3.88 6.75
CA THR A 38 2.68 -3.92 8.08
C THR A 38 3.09 -5.35 8.45
N GLY A 39 2.23 -6.35 8.22
CA GLY A 39 2.56 -7.75 8.48
C GLY A 39 3.78 -8.22 7.70
N LEU A 40 3.80 -7.97 6.38
CA LEU A 40 4.94 -8.28 5.52
C LEU A 40 6.18 -7.46 5.88
N GLY A 41 6.01 -6.17 6.17
CA GLY A 41 7.10 -5.27 6.54
C GLY A 41 7.83 -5.71 7.80
N ILE A 42 7.10 -6.14 8.83
CA ILE A 42 7.69 -6.66 10.08
C ILE A 42 8.53 -7.90 9.80
N VAL A 43 7.99 -8.86 9.05
CA VAL A 43 8.70 -10.11 8.72
C VAL A 43 9.95 -9.80 7.89
N PHE A 44 9.81 -8.96 6.87
CA PHE A 44 10.91 -8.56 6.00
C PHE A 44 12.04 -7.86 6.78
N LEU A 45 11.71 -6.88 7.63
CA LEU A 45 12.71 -6.21 8.48
C LEU A 45 13.40 -7.18 9.44
N LYS A 46 12.64 -8.10 10.04
CA LYS A 46 13.19 -9.11 10.94
C LYS A 46 14.16 -10.04 10.22
N SER A 47 13.80 -10.54 9.04
CA SER A 47 14.68 -11.37 8.23
C SER A 47 15.95 -10.65 7.80
N LEU A 48 15.86 -9.37 7.43
CA LEU A 48 17.04 -8.55 7.13
C LEU A 48 17.95 -8.39 8.35
N TRP A 49 17.38 -8.11 9.52
CA TRP A 49 18.17 -7.93 10.72
C TRP A 49 18.87 -9.22 11.17
N GLU A 50 18.17 -10.36 11.10
CA GLU A 50 18.77 -11.67 11.36
C GLU A 50 19.92 -11.97 10.39
N THR A 51 19.74 -11.70 9.10
CA THR A 51 20.78 -11.90 8.07
C THR A 51 22.02 -11.03 8.32
N VAL A 52 21.82 -9.75 8.65
CA VAL A 52 22.94 -8.84 8.96
C VAL A 52 23.67 -9.27 10.23
N LYS A 53 22.92 -9.66 11.27
CA LYS A 53 23.50 -10.11 12.53
C LYS A 53 24.28 -11.44 12.39
N GLU A 54 23.81 -12.35 11.54
CA GLU A 54 24.52 -13.59 11.21
C GLU A 54 25.86 -13.29 10.50
N SER A 55 25.86 -12.32 9.58
CA SER A 55 27.05 -11.94 8.79
C SER A 55 28.17 -11.33 9.64
N ASP A 56 27.81 -10.57 10.69
CA ASP A 56 28.79 -10.01 11.64
C ASP A 56 29.38 -11.08 12.58
N GLY A 57 28.69 -12.21 12.79
CA GLY A 57 29.16 -13.31 13.64
C GLY A 57 30.19 -14.23 12.98
N GLU A 58 30.23 -14.29 11.65
CA GLU A 58 31.10 -15.21 10.89
C GLU A 58 32.55 -14.69 10.72
N HIS A 59 32.81 -13.41 11.01
CA HIS A 59 34.17 -12.82 10.99
C HIS A 59 34.92 -12.93 12.34
N GLY A 60 34.33 -13.62 13.33
CA GLY A 60 34.84 -13.72 14.70
C GLY A 60 35.52 -15.04 15.08
N HIS A 61 35.75 -15.96 14.13
CA HIS A 61 36.41 -17.25 14.38
C HIS A 61 37.70 -17.41 13.57
#